data_AF-A0A3D1DMB5-F1
#
_entry.id   AF-A0A3D1DMB5-F1
#
_cell.length_a   1.000
_cell.length_b   1.000
_cell.length_c   1.000
_cell.angle_alpha   90.00
_cell.angle_beta   90.00
_cell.angle_gamma   90.00
#
_symmetry.space_group_name_H-M   'P 1'
#
loop_
_entity.id
_entity.type
_entity.pdbx_description
1 polymer ?
#
loop_
_entity_poly.entity_id
_entity_poly.type
_entity_poly.pdbx_seq_one_letter_code
_entity_poly.pdbx_strand_id
1 'polypeptide(L)'
;TNHSGAIIALETKLGVGATTAATASTNHVLVKQGDGDTEWAAVPASVPTTITVADTTNTTCSVALFESETGDLAPKTDAALDYNAATGSLAATVFTGPLTGNVTGNASGSSGSCTGNSATASSAAILTTARTIAGVSFDGSAAIDLGDNANLVLSGQVFS
;
A
#
# COMPACT_ATOMS: atom_id res chain seq x y z
N THR A 1 -29.35 -1.89 -61.58
CA THR A 1 -29.09 -2.41 -60.23
C THR A 1 -30.18 -1.87 -59.32
N ASN A 2 -30.97 -2.75 -58.70
CA ASN A 2 -31.98 -2.32 -57.74
C ASN A 2 -31.27 -1.84 -56.48
N HIS A 3 -30.98 -0.55 -56.41
CA HIS A 3 -30.32 0.07 -55.26
C HIS A 3 -31.06 -0.26 -53.95
N SER A 4 -32.39 -0.40 -54.01
CA SER A 4 -33.23 -0.85 -52.90
C SER A 4 -32.88 -2.26 -52.39
N GLY A 5 -32.57 -3.21 -53.27
CA GLY A 5 -32.22 -4.58 -52.86
C GLY A 5 -30.85 -4.67 -52.18
N ALA A 6 -29.89 -3.87 -52.65
CA ALA A 6 -28.57 -3.77 -52.03
C ALA A 6 -28.64 -3.10 -50.65
N ILE A 7 -29.51 -2.09 -50.49
CA ILE A 7 -29.75 -1.40 -49.21
C ILE A 7 -30.39 -2.35 -48.21
N ILE A 8 -31.43 -3.10 -48.59
CA ILE A 8 -32.10 -4.09 -47.71
C ILE A 8 -31.13 -5.20 -47.27
N ALA A 9 -30.26 -5.67 -48.17
CA ALA A 9 -29.24 -6.66 -47.83
C ALA A 9 -28.23 -6.12 -46.81
N LEU A 10 -27.85 -4.84 -46.93
CA LEU A 10 -26.96 -4.17 -46.00
C LEU A 10 -27.64 -3.92 -44.63
N GLU A 11 -28.90 -3.48 -44.63
CA GLU A 11 -29.71 -3.32 -43.42
C GLU A 11 -29.84 -4.63 -42.64
N THR A 12 -30.10 -5.72 -43.35
CA THR A 12 -30.18 -7.07 -42.77
C THR A 12 -28.84 -7.52 -42.20
N LYS A 13 -27.75 -7.28 -42.92
CA LYS A 13 -26.40 -7.70 -42.52
C LYS A 13 -25.83 -6.88 -41.37
N LEU A 14 -26.14 -5.59 -41.30
CA LEU A 14 -25.67 -4.67 -40.25
C LEU A 14 -26.65 -4.53 -39.08
N GLY A 15 -27.87 -5.09 -39.20
CA GLY A 15 -28.94 -4.96 -38.21
C GLY A 15 -29.52 -3.54 -38.10
N VAL A 16 -29.23 -2.65 -39.06
CA VAL A 16 -29.73 -1.26 -39.06
C VAL A 16 -31.15 -1.26 -39.65
N GLY A 17 -32.16 -1.00 -38.82
CA GLY A 17 -33.58 -1.00 -39.22
C GLY A 17 -34.47 -2.01 -38.49
N ALA A 18 -33.91 -2.94 -37.72
CA ALA A 18 -34.65 -3.70 -36.71
C ALA A 18 -34.91 -2.79 -35.50
N THR A 19 -36.17 -2.68 -35.06
CA THR A 19 -36.59 -1.84 -33.91
C THR A 19 -35.98 -2.29 -32.58
N THR A 20 -35.26 -3.41 -32.56
CA THR A 20 -34.33 -3.77 -31.51
C THR A 20 -33.02 -4.21 -32.15
N ALA A 21 -32.04 -3.33 -32.20
CA ALA A 21 -30.65 -3.78 -32.06
C ALA A 21 -30.53 -4.33 -30.64
N ALA A 22 -31.06 -5.53 -30.39
CA ALA A 22 -31.30 -6.11 -29.07
C ALA A 22 -30.01 -6.34 -28.25
N THR A 23 -28.86 -6.01 -28.83
CA THR A 23 -27.53 -6.13 -28.23
C THR A 23 -26.67 -4.88 -28.47
N ALA A 24 -27.19 -3.81 -29.08
CA ALA A 24 -26.45 -2.55 -29.20
C ALA A 24 -26.41 -1.87 -27.83
N SER A 25 -25.40 -2.23 -27.05
CA SER A 25 -24.95 -1.46 -25.89
C SER A 25 -23.82 -0.52 -26.32
N THR A 26 -23.46 0.44 -25.46
CA THR A 26 -22.26 1.27 -25.61
C THR A 26 -20.95 0.47 -25.66
N ASN A 27 -21.00 -0.85 -25.43
CA ASN A 27 -19.84 -1.71 -25.31
C ASN A 27 -19.66 -2.64 -26.52
N HIS A 28 -20.38 -2.44 -27.63
CA HIS A 28 -20.23 -3.22 -28.85
C HIS A 28 -19.75 -2.35 -30.03
N VAL A 29 -18.86 -2.90 -30.88
CA VAL A 29 -18.33 -2.27 -32.10
C VAL A 29 -18.60 -3.18 -33.30
N LEU A 30 -18.77 -2.60 -34.50
CA LEU A 30 -18.79 -3.40 -35.72
C LEU A 30 -17.37 -3.91 -36.01
N VAL A 31 -17.22 -5.22 -36.08
CA VAL A 31 -15.97 -5.87 -36.45
C VAL A 31 -16.17 -6.71 -37.70
N LYS A 32 -15.06 -6.99 -38.41
CA LYS A 32 -15.03 -8.00 -39.46
C LYS A 32 -14.72 -9.35 -38.83
N GLN A 33 -15.57 -10.33 -39.07
CA GLN A 33 -15.41 -11.69 -38.59
C GLN A 33 -14.51 -12.50 -39.54
N GLY A 34 -14.06 -13.67 -39.09
CA GLY A 34 -13.17 -14.55 -39.86
C GLY A 34 -13.79 -15.11 -41.15
N ASP A 35 -15.11 -15.09 -41.26
CA ASP A 35 -15.89 -15.44 -42.46
C ASP A 35 -16.08 -14.27 -43.45
N GLY A 36 -15.57 -13.08 -43.10
CA GLY A 36 -15.69 -11.86 -43.91
C GLY A 36 -16.96 -11.04 -43.67
N ASP A 37 -17.85 -11.50 -42.79
CA ASP A 37 -19.07 -10.77 -42.43
C ASP A 37 -18.79 -9.66 -41.39
N THR A 38 -19.71 -8.71 -41.30
CA THR A 38 -19.65 -7.60 -40.35
C THR A 38 -20.71 -7.80 -39.30
N GLU A 39 -20.30 -7.91 -38.04
CA GLU A 39 -21.21 -8.12 -36.92
C GLU A 39 -20.88 -7.19 -35.77
N TRP A 40 -21.87 -6.92 -34.92
CA TRP A 40 -21.65 -6.22 -33.65
C TRP A 40 -21.04 -7.19 -32.65
N ALA A 41 -19.76 -7.00 -32.32
CA ALA A 41 -19.07 -7.75 -31.28
C ALA A 41 -18.79 -6.87 -30.07
N ALA A 42 -18.55 -7.50 -28.92
CA ALA A 42 -18.07 -6.79 -27.73
C ALA A 42 -16.77 -6.03 -28.02
N VAL A 43 -16.66 -4.80 -27.51
CA VAL A 43 -15.41 -4.03 -27.50
C VAL A 43 -14.36 -4.87 -26.78
N PRO A 44 -13.22 -5.17 -27.42
CA PRO A 44 -12.14 -5.87 -26.75
C PRO A 44 -11.72 -5.07 -25.52
N ALA A 45 -11.56 -5.74 -24.38
CA ALA A 45 -10.95 -5.10 -23.21
C ALA A 45 -9.52 -4.67 -23.61
N SER A 46 -9.30 -3.37 -23.77
CA SER A 46 -7.98 -2.86 -24.16
C SER A 46 -7.24 -2.37 -22.93
N VAL A 47 -5.99 -2.80 -22.78
CA VAL A 47 -5.06 -2.16 -21.86
C VAL A 47 -4.83 -0.72 -22.31
N PRO A 48 -4.87 0.27 -21.40
CA PRO A 48 -4.57 1.64 -21.76
C PRO A 48 -3.17 1.74 -22.40
N THR A 49 -3.10 2.29 -23.62
CA THR A 49 -1.82 2.58 -24.29
C THR A 49 -1.27 3.96 -23.92
N THR A 50 -2.07 4.77 -23.23
CA THR A 50 -1.67 6.08 -22.70
C THR A 50 -2.36 6.30 -21.35
N ILE A 51 -1.58 6.68 -20.34
CA ILE A 51 -2.07 7.04 -19.01
C ILE A 51 -1.71 8.51 -18.78
N THR A 52 -2.73 9.37 -18.67
CA THR A 52 -2.51 10.79 -18.37
C THR A 52 -2.47 10.97 -16.86
N VAL A 53 -1.31 11.40 -16.35
CA VAL A 53 -1.12 11.71 -14.93
C VAL A 53 -1.09 13.23 -14.74
N ALA A 54 -1.71 13.69 -13.65
CA ALA A 54 -1.72 15.09 -13.24
C ALA A 54 -1.62 15.17 -11.72
N ASP A 55 -1.07 16.27 -11.23
CA ASP A 55 -1.02 16.55 -9.80
C ASP A 55 -2.43 16.80 -9.24
N THR A 56 -2.60 16.59 -7.94
CA THR A 56 -3.89 16.72 -7.27
C THR A 56 -3.70 17.15 -5.82
N THR A 57 -4.72 17.79 -5.26
CA THR A 57 -4.79 18.14 -3.83
C THR A 57 -5.76 17.23 -3.08
N ASN A 58 -6.22 16.13 -3.69
CA ASN A 58 -7.18 15.23 -3.07
C ASN A 58 -6.54 14.48 -1.88
N THR A 59 -7.29 14.35 -0.79
CA THR A 59 -6.83 13.68 0.44
C THR A 59 -7.02 12.17 0.42
N THR A 60 -7.74 11.65 -0.57
CA THR A 60 -8.07 10.21 -0.73
C THR A 60 -7.61 9.71 -2.10
N CYS A 61 -6.33 9.85 -2.41
CA CYS A 61 -5.75 9.31 -3.63
C CYS A 61 -5.45 7.83 -3.46
N SER A 62 -5.73 7.04 -4.49
CA SER A 62 -5.29 5.65 -4.56
C SER A 62 -3.93 5.56 -5.27
N VAL A 63 -3.12 4.59 -4.85
CA VAL A 63 -1.86 4.25 -5.53
C VAL A 63 -2.14 3.26 -6.67
N ALA A 64 -1.47 3.43 -7.82
CA ALA A 64 -1.55 2.49 -8.93
C ALA A 64 -0.71 1.22 -8.68
N LEU A 65 -1.30 0.05 -8.87
CA LEU A 65 -0.72 -1.27 -8.66
C LEU A 65 -0.74 -2.08 -9.97
N PHE A 66 0.24 -2.98 -10.08
CA PHE A 66 0.38 -3.97 -11.15
C PHE A 66 0.59 -5.35 -10.53
N GLU A 67 -0.20 -6.35 -10.95
CA GLU A 67 -0.29 -7.66 -10.28
C GLU A 67 0.75 -8.68 -10.79
N SER A 68 1.51 -8.36 -11.83
CA SER A 68 2.47 -9.27 -12.46
C SER A 68 3.68 -8.51 -12.98
N GLU A 69 4.85 -9.17 -12.95
CA GLU A 69 6.10 -8.64 -13.49
C GLU A 69 6.06 -8.49 -15.03
N THR A 70 5.14 -9.21 -15.69
CA THR A 70 4.96 -9.19 -17.15
C THR A 70 3.48 -9.26 -17.54
N GLY A 71 3.16 -8.80 -18.76
CA GLY A 71 1.85 -8.97 -19.40
C GLY A 71 1.10 -7.67 -19.69
N ASP A 72 0.01 -7.80 -20.46
CA ASP A 72 -0.91 -6.72 -20.83
C ASP A 72 -2.03 -6.63 -19.77
N LEU A 73 -1.77 -5.93 -18.67
CA LEU A 73 -2.71 -5.74 -17.57
C LEU A 73 -3.09 -4.26 -17.39
N ALA A 74 -4.37 -4.00 -17.12
CA ALA A 74 -4.80 -2.66 -16.74
C ALA A 74 -4.25 -2.29 -15.35
N PRO A 75 -3.95 -0.99 -15.08
CA PRO A 75 -3.62 -0.53 -13.74
C PRO A 75 -4.73 -0.84 -12.75
N LYS A 76 -4.37 -1.25 -11.55
CA LYS A 76 -5.29 -1.48 -10.44
C LYS A 76 -5.00 -0.53 -9.28
N THR A 77 -5.86 -0.55 -8.28
CA THR A 77 -5.66 0.12 -7.00
C THR A 77 -6.11 -0.82 -5.88
N ASP A 78 -5.63 -0.58 -4.66
CA ASP A 78 -6.08 -1.28 -3.46
C ASP A 78 -6.44 -0.25 -2.38
N ALA A 79 -7.56 -0.46 -1.69
CA ALA A 79 -8.03 0.43 -0.63
C ALA A 79 -7.19 0.35 0.65
N ALA A 80 -6.27 -0.60 0.76
CA ALA A 80 -5.31 -0.67 1.87
C ALA A 80 -4.14 0.32 1.72
N LEU A 81 -4.01 1.01 0.58
CA LEU A 81 -2.97 2.00 0.30
C LEU A 81 -3.58 3.35 -0.09
N ASP A 82 -3.68 4.24 0.90
CA ASP A 82 -4.25 5.57 0.75
C ASP A 82 -3.16 6.65 0.77
N TYR A 83 -3.12 7.50 -0.26
CA TYR A 83 -2.25 8.67 -0.31
C TYR A 83 -3.06 9.95 -0.10
N ASN A 84 -2.61 10.79 0.83
CA ASN A 84 -3.16 12.12 1.04
C ASN A 84 -2.25 13.15 0.37
N ALA A 85 -2.65 13.63 -0.81
CA ALA A 85 -1.84 14.59 -1.56
C ALA A 85 -1.78 15.98 -0.92
N ALA A 86 -2.73 16.33 -0.05
CA ALA A 86 -2.67 17.59 0.68
C ALA A 86 -1.56 17.62 1.75
N THR A 87 -1.21 16.46 2.31
CA THR A 87 -0.17 16.35 3.35
C THR A 87 1.08 15.59 2.89
N GLY A 88 1.05 14.98 1.71
CA GLY A 88 2.14 14.13 1.21
C GLY A 88 2.29 12.82 1.96
N SER A 89 1.25 12.35 2.66
CA SER A 89 1.32 11.16 3.52
C SER A 89 0.77 9.93 2.82
N LEU A 90 1.52 8.83 2.85
CA LEU A 90 1.04 7.50 2.48
C LEU A 90 0.64 6.73 3.75
N ALA A 91 -0.57 6.21 3.79
CA ALA A 91 -1.08 5.36 4.85
C ALA A 91 -1.22 3.92 4.33
N ALA A 92 -0.71 2.97 5.12
CA ALA A 92 -0.95 1.54 4.92
C ALA A 92 -1.20 0.89 6.28
N THR A 93 -2.07 -0.13 6.31
CA THR A 93 -2.41 -0.83 7.56
C THR A 93 -1.26 -1.70 8.07
N VAL A 94 -0.52 -2.35 7.15
CA VAL A 94 0.58 -3.27 7.48
C VAL A 94 1.71 -3.07 6.47
N PHE A 95 2.93 -2.98 6.99
CA PHE A 95 4.15 -3.15 6.20
C PHE A 95 4.84 -4.45 6.61
N THR A 96 5.09 -5.33 5.66
CA THR A 96 5.78 -6.60 5.89
C THR A 96 7.18 -6.51 5.28
N GLY A 97 8.21 -6.58 6.13
CA GLY A 97 9.61 -6.55 5.73
C GLY A 97 10.44 -5.52 6.49
N PRO A 98 11.78 -5.56 6.35
CA PRO A 98 12.67 -4.58 6.98
C PRO A 98 12.57 -3.22 6.29
N LEU A 99 12.59 -2.15 7.08
CA LEU A 99 12.92 -0.80 6.60
C LEU A 99 14.44 -0.62 6.71
N THR A 100 15.11 -0.35 5.61
CA THR A 100 16.55 -0.02 5.60
C THR A 100 16.72 1.49 5.51
N GLY A 101 17.69 2.03 6.27
CA GLY A 101 17.93 3.47 6.37
C GLY A 101 17.28 4.14 7.59
N ASN A 102 17.29 5.47 7.62
CA ASN A 102 16.75 6.25 8.73
C ASN A 102 15.24 6.43 8.58
N VAL A 103 14.48 6.14 9.63
CA VAL A 103 13.08 6.58 9.76
C VAL A 103 13.08 7.88 10.55
N THR A 104 12.71 8.98 9.91
CA THR A 104 12.52 10.27 10.58
C THR A 104 11.11 10.38 11.13
N GLY A 105 10.95 10.90 12.35
CA GLY A 105 9.65 11.04 13.03
C GLY A 105 9.44 10.02 14.14
N ASN A 106 8.19 9.84 14.55
CA ASN A 106 7.82 8.96 15.66
C ASN A 106 7.43 7.56 15.16
N ALA A 107 8.16 6.53 15.59
CA ALA A 107 7.69 5.15 15.52
C ALA A 107 6.98 4.82 16.84
N SER A 108 5.64 4.95 16.87
CA SER A 108 4.83 4.56 18.03
C SER A 108 4.57 3.06 18.07
N GLY A 109 4.39 2.47 19.26
CA GLY A 109 4.08 1.06 19.45
C GLY A 109 5.12 0.32 20.30
N SER A 110 5.03 -1.01 20.35
CA SER A 110 6.04 -1.86 20.99
C SER A 110 6.97 -2.43 19.94
N SER A 111 8.25 -2.09 20.02
CA SER A 111 9.29 -2.76 19.26
C SER A 111 9.72 -4.03 20.01
N GLY A 112 9.58 -5.20 19.39
CA GLY A 112 10.05 -6.46 19.98
C GLY A 112 11.58 -6.50 20.21
N SER A 113 12.35 -5.71 19.45
CA SER A 113 13.78 -5.55 19.63
C SER A 113 14.25 -4.21 19.04
N CYS A 114 15.04 -3.46 19.81
CA CYS A 114 15.86 -2.37 19.31
C CYS A 114 17.32 -2.80 19.44
N THR A 115 18.00 -3.01 18.32
CA THR A 115 19.43 -3.40 18.32
C THR A 115 20.38 -2.19 18.46
N GLY A 116 19.85 -0.96 18.42
CA GLY A 116 20.59 0.30 18.62
C GLY A 116 20.21 1.04 19.90
N ASN A 117 20.83 2.21 20.11
CA ASN A 117 20.53 3.07 21.26
C ASN A 117 19.14 3.72 21.12
N SER A 118 18.26 3.54 22.10
CA SER A 118 17.08 4.39 22.23
C SER A 118 17.54 5.79 22.66
N ALA A 119 17.21 6.82 21.88
CA ALA A 119 17.59 8.20 22.17
C ALA A 119 16.94 8.72 23.48
N THR A 120 15.79 8.16 23.85
CA THR A 120 15.02 8.57 25.04
C THR A 120 14.35 7.33 25.64
N ALA A 121 15.04 6.60 26.50
CA ALA A 121 14.38 5.60 27.35
C ALA A 121 13.65 6.35 28.47
N SER A 122 12.33 6.53 28.34
CA SER A 122 11.49 7.21 29.35
C SER A 122 11.34 6.41 30.65
N SER A 123 11.61 5.11 30.61
CA SER A 123 11.85 4.25 31.75
C SER A 123 13.08 3.39 31.49
N ALA A 124 13.81 3.01 32.55
CA ALA A 124 14.76 1.92 32.43
C ALA A 124 13.98 0.67 32.06
N ALA A 125 14.21 0.13 30.85
CA ALA A 125 13.66 -1.17 30.50
C ALA A 125 14.14 -2.18 31.54
N ILE A 126 13.23 -3.03 32.05
CA ILE A 126 13.63 -4.12 32.94
C ILE A 126 14.74 -4.90 32.23
N LEU A 127 15.94 -4.92 32.80
CA LEU A 127 17.07 -5.65 32.23
C LEU A 127 16.71 -7.13 32.22
N THR A 128 16.79 -7.76 31.04
CA THR A 128 16.61 -9.21 30.91
C THR A 128 17.59 -10.00 31.79
N THR A 129 18.75 -9.41 32.08
CA THR A 129 19.71 -9.92 33.04
C THR A 129 20.01 -8.83 34.06
N ALA A 130 19.51 -9.02 35.27
CA ALA A 130 19.79 -8.13 36.40
C ALA A 130 21.30 -7.98 36.60
N ARG A 131 21.74 -6.78 36.97
CA ARG A 131 23.13 -6.49 37.30
C ARG A 131 23.26 -6.29 38.80
N THR A 132 24.35 -6.78 39.37
CA THR A 132 24.67 -6.52 40.77
C THR A 132 25.32 -5.14 40.91
N ILE A 133 24.65 -4.23 41.61
CA ILE A 133 25.15 -2.88 41.91
C ILE A 133 25.33 -2.81 43.42
N ALA A 134 26.57 -2.68 43.89
CA ALA A 134 26.90 -2.68 45.32
C ALA A 134 26.32 -3.87 46.11
N GLY A 135 26.24 -5.05 45.48
CA GLY A 135 25.68 -6.26 46.08
C GLY A 135 24.16 -6.41 45.92
N VAL A 136 23.44 -5.39 45.46
CA VAL A 136 21.99 -5.44 45.22
C VAL A 136 21.71 -5.82 43.77
N SER A 137 20.81 -6.78 43.56
CA SER A 137 20.33 -7.14 42.22
C SER A 137 19.44 -6.02 41.69
N PHE A 138 19.84 -5.41 40.59
CA PHE A 138 19.09 -4.35 39.93
C PHE A 138 18.73 -4.76 38.50
N ASP A 139 17.43 -4.81 38.24
CA ASP A 139 16.88 -4.97 36.89
C ASP A 139 16.14 -3.72 36.41
N GLY A 140 15.97 -2.67 37.21
CA GLY A 140 15.23 -1.46 36.82
C GLY A 140 13.72 -1.51 37.06
N SER A 141 13.19 -2.58 37.65
CA SER A 141 11.76 -2.68 38.03
C SER A 141 11.38 -1.81 39.24
N ALA A 142 12.36 -1.45 40.07
CA ALA A 142 12.21 -0.58 41.24
C ALA A 142 13.46 0.28 41.44
N ALA A 143 13.37 1.28 42.33
CA ALA A 143 14.54 2.01 42.79
C ALA A 143 15.55 1.06 43.47
N ILE A 144 16.84 1.38 43.36
CA ILE A 144 17.87 0.68 44.13
C ILE A 144 17.73 1.10 45.59
N ASP A 145 17.38 0.14 46.44
CA ASP A 145 17.43 0.31 47.89
C ASP A 145 18.70 -0.37 48.42
N LEU A 146 19.58 0.42 49.04
CA LEU A 146 20.81 -0.06 49.66
C LEU A 146 20.65 -0.28 51.18
N GLY A 147 19.52 0.11 51.75
CA GLY A 147 19.23 0.12 53.19
C GLY A 147 19.96 1.22 53.97
N ASP A 148 19.44 1.55 55.16
CA ASP A 148 19.96 2.64 56.04
C ASP A 148 21.40 2.38 56.57
N ASN A 149 21.90 1.15 56.44
CA ASN A 149 23.22 0.72 56.90
C ASN A 149 24.11 0.22 55.74
N ALA A 150 23.85 0.67 54.52
CA ALA A 150 24.68 0.34 53.37
C ALA A 150 26.14 0.73 53.63
N ASN A 151 26.99 -0.24 53.97
CA ASN A 151 28.43 -0.06 53.94
C ASN A 151 28.84 -0.02 52.47
N LEU A 152 28.63 1.12 51.82
CA LEU A 152 29.04 1.34 50.45
C LEU A 152 30.56 1.37 50.44
N VAL A 153 31.18 0.25 50.07
CA VAL A 153 32.63 0.18 49.88
C VAL A 153 32.94 0.90 48.56
N LEU A 154 33.05 2.22 48.59
CA LEU A 154 33.71 2.95 47.50
C LEU A 154 35.21 2.73 47.69
N SER A 155 35.78 1.79 46.94
CA SER A 155 37.21 1.57 46.88
C SER A 155 37.95 2.92 46.74
N GLY A 156 38.62 3.39 47.81
CA GLY A 156 39.42 4.62 47.78
C GLY A 156 38.82 5.88 48.40
N GLN A 157 37.60 5.87 48.96
CA GLN A 157 37.04 7.04 49.64
C GLN A 157 37.20 6.94 51.16
N VAL A 158 37.96 7.86 51.74
CA VAL A 158 37.90 8.14 53.18
C VAL A 158 36.70 9.05 53.40
N PHE A 159 35.66 8.56 54.05
CA PHE A 159 34.60 9.42 54.56
C PHE A 159 35.18 10.16 55.79
N SER A 160 35.58 11.41 55.60
CA SER A 160 36.01 12.32 56.67
C SER A 160 34.84 13.08 57.25
#